data_AF-A0A957G5N7-F1
#
_entry.id   AF-A0A957G5N7-F1
#
_cell.length_a   1.000
_cell.length_b   1.000
_cell.length_c   1.000
_cell.angle_alpha   90.00
_cell.angle_beta   90.00
_cell.angle_gamma   90.00
#
_symmetry.space_group_name_H-M   'P 1'
#
loop_
_entity.id
_entity.type
_entity.pdbx_description
1 polymer ?
#
loop_
_entity_poly.entity_id
_entity_poly.type
_entity_poly.pdbx_seq_one_letter_code
_entity_poly.pdbx_strand_id
1 'polypeptide(L)'
;PNGVVAGYVSAARRLGVQALTGVTVTGIERVGDPGRVQAVHTNRGRLACNLAVNAAGPWSGAVSALAGVPLPITPLRRQMLTTTATPDLPPDFPFVIDFAQSLYFHREGPGLLTGMSNP
;
A
#
# COMPACT_ATOMS: atom_id res chain seq x y z
N PRO A 1 11.24 -1.19 1.39
CA PRO A 1 10.13 -1.16 0.40
C PRO A 1 10.16 0.02 -0.59
N ASN A 2 10.58 1.23 -0.17
CA ASN A 2 10.54 2.44 -1.01
C ASN A 2 11.31 2.30 -2.34
N GLY A 3 12.55 1.82 -2.31
CA GLY A 3 13.39 1.69 -3.51
C GLY A 3 12.78 0.80 -4.61
N VAL A 4 12.12 -0.29 -4.21
CA VAL A 4 11.42 -1.19 -5.15
C VAL A 4 10.28 -0.46 -5.86
N VAL A 5 9.46 0.28 -5.12
CA VAL A 5 8.36 1.09 -5.68
C VAL A 5 8.91 2.15 -6.63
N ALA A 6 9.97 2.87 -6.23
CA ALA A 6 10.62 3.87 -7.08
C ALA A 6 11.14 3.25 -8.40
N GLY A 7 11.72 2.06 -8.33
CA GLY A 7 12.16 1.30 -9.50
C GLY A 7 11.02 0.98 -10.47
N TYR A 8 9.91 0.44 -9.97
CA TYR A 8 8.73 0.14 -10.78
C TYR A 8 8.09 1.40 -11.39
N VAL A 9 7.92 2.48 -10.62
CA VAL A 9 7.35 3.74 -11.12
C VAL A 9 8.25 4.34 -12.20
N SER A 10 9.58 4.30 -12.02
CA SER A 10 10.54 4.77 -13.02
C SER A 10 10.45 3.96 -14.32
N ALA A 11 10.38 2.63 -14.22
CA ALA A 11 10.21 1.76 -15.38
C ALA A 11 8.87 2.00 -16.10
N ALA A 12 7.77 2.11 -15.36
CA ALA A 12 6.45 2.39 -15.94
C ALA A 12 6.40 3.73 -16.67
N ARG A 13 7.02 4.78 -16.10
CA ARG A 13 7.12 6.10 -16.75
C ARG A 13 7.87 6.05 -18.08
N ARG A 14 8.95 5.26 -18.17
CA ARG A 14 9.67 5.05 -19.45
C ARG A 14 8.81 4.37 -20.52
N LEU A 15 7.78 3.62 -20.11
CA LEU A 15 6.79 3.01 -20.99
C LEU A 15 5.57 3.91 -21.23
N GLY A 16 5.61 5.18 -20.80
CA GLY A 16 4.53 6.16 -21.03
C GLY A 16 3.45 6.22 -19.95
N VAL A 17 3.60 5.51 -18.83
CA VAL A 17 2.64 5.58 -17.72
C VAL A 17 2.73 6.93 -17.01
N GLN A 18 1.59 7.57 -16.80
CA GLN A 18 1.49 8.77 -15.97
C GLN A 18 1.25 8.38 -14.50
N ALA A 19 2.19 8.73 -13.63
CA ALA A 19 2.05 8.53 -12.18
C ALA A 19 1.77 9.89 -11.51
N LEU A 20 0.51 10.10 -11.13
CA LEU A 20 0.02 11.35 -10.56
C LEU A 20 -0.07 11.24 -9.02
N THR A 21 0.70 12.05 -8.32
CA THR A 21 0.70 12.12 -6.83
C THR A 21 -0.04 13.37 -6.36
N GLY A 22 -0.60 13.32 -5.14
CA GLY A 22 -1.46 14.39 -4.63
C GLY A 22 -2.75 14.57 -5.44
N VAL A 23 -3.18 13.49 -6.11
CA VAL A 23 -4.43 13.37 -6.85
C VAL A 23 -5.31 12.36 -6.14
N THR A 24 -6.28 12.88 -5.39
CA THR A 24 -7.19 12.09 -4.57
C THR A 24 -8.40 11.71 -5.40
N VAL A 25 -8.73 10.42 -5.45
CA VAL A 25 -9.98 9.93 -6.05
C VAL A 25 -11.15 10.32 -5.16
N THR A 26 -12.17 10.94 -5.76
CA THR A 26 -13.38 11.43 -5.07
C THR A 26 -14.67 10.79 -5.59
N GLY A 27 -14.61 10.06 -6.71
CA GLY A 27 -15.77 9.35 -7.25
C GLY A 27 -15.39 8.40 -8.40
N ILE A 28 -16.24 7.40 -8.66
CA ILE A 28 -16.10 6.48 -9.79
C ILE A 28 -17.39 6.51 -10.60
N GLU A 29 -17.29 6.99 -11.84
CA GLU A 29 -18.42 7.12 -12.75
C GLU A 29 -18.67 5.80 -13.47
N ARG A 30 -19.92 5.33 -13.43
CA ARG A 30 -20.37 4.09 -14.07
C ARG A 30 -21.64 4.33 -14.88
N VAL A 31 -21.80 3.59 -15.97
CA VAL A 31 -22.98 3.67 -16.85
C VAL A 31 -23.57 2.27 -17.10
N GLY A 32 -24.89 2.17 -17.06
CA GLY A 32 -25.65 0.93 -17.22
C GLY A 32 -25.81 0.14 -15.92
N ASP A 33 -26.37 -1.07 -16.01
CA ASP A 33 -26.59 -2.02 -14.92
C ASP A 33 -26.12 -3.40 -15.40
N PRO A 34 -25.07 -4.04 -14.82
CA PRO A 34 -24.40 -3.78 -13.54
C PRO A 34 -23.37 -2.62 -13.50
N GLY A 35 -23.31 -1.78 -14.54
CA GLY A 35 -22.53 -0.54 -14.58
C GLY A 35 -21.07 -0.71 -15.02
N ARG A 36 -20.72 -0.17 -16.18
CA ARG A 36 -19.34 -0.13 -16.71
C ARG A 36 -18.66 1.18 -16.29
N VAL A 37 -17.41 1.11 -15.83
CA VAL A 37 -16.60 2.31 -15.52
C VAL A 37 -16.42 3.16 -16.77
N GLN A 38 -16.62 4.47 -16.62
CA GLN A 38 -16.40 5.46 -17.69
C GLN A 38 -15.41 6.56 -17.30
N ALA A 39 -15.26 6.84 -16.01
CA ALA A 39 -14.26 7.77 -15.50
C ALA A 39 -13.99 7.61 -14.00
N VAL A 40 -12.86 8.18 -13.57
CA VAL A 40 -12.53 8.45 -12.18
C VAL A 40 -12.56 9.95 -11.95
N HIS A 41 -13.32 10.39 -10.95
CA HIS A 41 -13.34 11.76 -10.50
C HIS A 41 -12.24 11.96 -9.46
N THR A 42 -11.52 13.08 -9.56
CA THR A 42 -10.43 13.43 -8.64
C THR A 42 -10.53 14.88 -8.20
N ASN A 43 -9.76 15.25 -7.18
CA ASN A 43 -9.59 16.66 -6.79
C ASN A 43 -8.91 17.53 -7.87
N ARG A 44 -8.47 16.96 -9.00
CA ARG A 44 -7.90 17.68 -10.15
C ARG A 44 -8.74 17.54 -11.42
N GLY A 45 -9.98 17.06 -11.29
CA GLY A 45 -10.90 16.87 -12.41
C GLY A 45 -11.13 15.41 -12.78
N ARG A 46 -11.80 15.22 -13.92
CA ARG A 46 -12.29 13.93 -14.40
C ARG A 46 -11.26 13.26 -15.30
N LEU A 47 -10.94 11.99 -15.02
CA LEU A 47 -10.06 11.15 -15.82
C LEU A 47 -10.91 10.07 -16.51
N ALA A 48 -11.08 10.16 -17.83
CA ALA A 48 -11.82 9.15 -18.58
C ALA A 48 -11.06 7.82 -18.61
N CYS A 49 -11.74 6.73 -18.28
CA CYS A 49 -11.18 5.39 -18.36
C CYS A 49 -12.29 4.34 -18.50
N ASN A 50 -11.98 3.21 -19.13
CA ASN A 50 -12.90 2.08 -19.27
C ASN A 50 -12.69 0.99 -18.19
N LEU A 51 -11.60 1.10 -17.43
CA LEU A 51 -11.20 0.18 -16.39
C LEU A 51 -10.52 0.98 -15.27
N ALA A 52 -10.87 0.65 -14.03
CA ALA A 52 -10.18 1.14 -12.84
C ALA A 52 -9.82 -0.06 -11.97
N VAL A 53 -8.58 -0.08 -11.44
CA VAL A 53 -8.11 -1.10 -10.51
C VAL A 53 -7.94 -0.45 -9.14
N ASN A 54 -8.66 -0.94 -8.13
CA ASN A 54 -8.51 -0.45 -6.78
C ASN A 54 -7.30 -1.10 -6.10
N ALA A 55 -6.19 -0.37 -6.05
CA ALA A 55 -4.96 -0.72 -5.34
C ALA A 55 -4.68 0.21 -4.15
N ALA A 56 -5.73 0.76 -3.52
CA ALA A 56 -5.61 1.79 -2.49
C ALA A 56 -5.25 1.28 -1.07
N GLY A 57 -4.72 0.06 -0.94
CA GLY A 57 -4.28 -0.51 0.34
C GLY A 57 -5.36 -0.43 1.43
N PRO A 58 -5.08 0.17 2.62
CA PRO A 58 -6.07 0.29 3.69
C PRO A 58 -7.26 1.19 3.33
N TRP A 59 -7.15 2.06 2.32
CA TRP A 59 -8.27 2.89 1.83
C TRP A 59 -9.14 2.19 0.79
N SER A 60 -8.84 0.93 0.44
CA SER A 60 -9.57 0.20 -0.61
C SER A 60 -11.06 0.10 -0.32
N GLY A 61 -11.49 -0.12 0.92
CA GLY A 61 -12.90 -0.11 1.31
C GLY A 61 -13.61 1.21 0.98
N ALA A 62 -13.00 2.34 1.36
CA ALA A 62 -13.53 3.68 1.07
C ALA A 62 -13.58 3.96 -0.43
N VAL A 63 -12.54 3.57 -1.19
CA VAL A 63 -12.51 3.77 -2.64
C VAL A 63 -13.55 2.91 -3.35
N SER A 64 -13.75 1.65 -2.96
CA SER A 64 -14.76 0.79 -3.60
C SER A 64 -16.19 1.26 -3.29
N ALA A 65 -16.43 1.86 -2.13
CA ALA A 65 -17.71 2.48 -1.80
C ALA A 65 -18.08 3.62 -2.77
N LEU A 66 -17.10 4.36 -3.30
CA LEU A 66 -17.33 5.39 -4.35
C LEU A 66 -17.86 4.79 -5.67
N ALA A 67 -17.62 3.50 -5.90
CA ALA A 67 -18.18 2.74 -7.02
C ALA A 67 -19.46 1.99 -6.63
N GLY A 68 -20.00 2.15 -5.41
CA GLY A 68 -21.15 1.37 -4.94
C GLY A 68 -20.86 -0.11 -4.72
N VAL A 69 -19.60 -0.50 -4.57
CA VAL A 69 -19.17 -1.89 -4.31
C VAL A 69 -18.51 -1.94 -2.94
N PRO A 70 -19.27 -2.01 -1.83
CA PRO A 70 -18.67 -2.03 -0.50
C PRO A 70 -17.80 -3.28 -0.31
N LEU A 71 -16.58 -3.10 0.21
CA LEU A 71 -15.68 -4.20 0.58
C LEU A 71 -15.52 -4.24 2.10
N PRO A 72 -15.52 -5.44 2.74
CA PRO A 72 -15.39 -5.58 4.18
C PRO A 72 -13.93 -5.43 4.64
N ILE A 73 -13.38 -4.22 4.54
CA ILE A 73 -11.97 -3.90 4.86
C ILE A 73 -11.89 -3.04 6.11
N THR A 74 -11.18 -3.53 7.13
CA THR A 74 -10.88 -2.80 8.37
C THR A 74 -9.38 -2.60 8.51
N PRO A 75 -8.85 -1.36 8.38
CA PRO A 75 -7.44 -1.07 8.61
C PRO A 75 -7.06 -1.30 10.07
N LEU A 76 -5.97 -2.02 10.30
CA LEU A 76 -5.40 -2.23 11.63
C LEU A 76 -4.07 -1.50 11.76
N ARG A 77 -3.82 -0.95 12.95
CA ARG A 77 -2.52 -0.39 13.30
C ARG A 77 -1.55 -1.53 13.62
N ARG A 78 -0.31 -1.39 13.16
CA ARG A 78 0.81 -2.27 13.53
C ARG A 78 1.91 -1.43 14.15
N GLN A 79 2.59 -2.00 15.13
CA GLN A 79 3.73 -1.37 15.78
C GLN A 79 5.03 -1.96 15.24
N MET A 80 6.00 -1.09 14.99
CA MET A 80 7.35 -1.46 14.61
C MET A 80 8.32 -0.56 15.36
N LEU A 81 9.43 -1.14 15.77
CA LEU A 81 10.49 -0.49 16.54
C LEU A 81 11.82 -0.81 15.88
N THR A 82 12.76 0.12 15.98
CA THR A 82 14.17 -0.12 15.62
C THR A 82 15.02 0.04 16.86
N THR A 83 16.02 -0.81 17.00
CA THR A 83 17.00 -0.69 18.07
C THR A 83 18.11 0.29 17.67
N THR A 84 18.89 0.72 18.66
CA THR A 84 20.24 1.24 18.39
C THR A 84 21.16 0.11 17.89
N ALA A 85 22.41 0.44 17.60
CA ALA A 85 23.39 -0.56 17.19
C ALA A 85 23.52 -1.70 18.23
N THR A 86 23.52 -2.94 17.74
CA THR A 86 23.69 -4.15 18.55
C THR A 86 25.05 -4.75 18.18
N PRO A 87 26.11 -4.55 18.99
CA PRO A 87 27.49 -4.88 18.62
C PRO A 87 27.71 -6.34 18.24
N ASP A 88 27.03 -7.25 18.94
CA ASP A 88 27.18 -8.70 18.74
C ASP A 88 26.24 -9.27 17.67
N LEU A 89 25.57 -8.43 16.88
CA LEU A 89 24.63 -8.87 15.86
C LEU A 89 25.36 -9.35 14.59
N PRO A 90 25.23 -10.64 14.22
CA PRO A 90 25.89 -11.18 13.03
C PRO A 90 25.44 -10.48 11.73
N PRO A 91 26.32 -10.29 10.74
CA PRO A 91 25.95 -9.71 9.45
C PRO A 91 24.89 -10.50 8.69
N ASP A 92 24.84 -11.81 8.89
CA ASP A 92 23.94 -12.77 8.26
C ASP A 92 22.74 -13.16 9.15
N PHE A 93 22.47 -12.38 10.20
CA PHE A 93 21.34 -12.63 11.10
C PHE A 93 20.02 -12.73 10.30
N PRO A 94 19.26 -13.83 10.45
CA PRO A 94 18.12 -14.10 9.58
C PRO A 94 16.90 -13.26 9.94
N PHE A 95 15.91 -13.28 9.05
CA PHE A 95 14.56 -12.87 9.41
C PHE A 95 13.94 -13.95 10.29
N VAL A 96 13.51 -13.58 11.49
CA VAL A 96 12.91 -14.50 12.47
C VAL A 96 11.47 -14.12 12.75
N ILE A 97 10.62 -15.13 12.89
CA ILE A 97 9.24 -14.99 13.37
C ILE A 97 9.12 -15.80 14.65
N ASP A 98 8.77 -15.14 15.75
CA ASP A 98 8.33 -15.78 16.98
C ASP A 98 6.80 -15.77 17.01
N PHE A 99 6.21 -16.91 16.66
CA PHE A 99 4.76 -17.08 16.66
C PHE A 99 4.14 -17.03 18.05
N ALA A 100 4.86 -17.47 19.08
CA ALA A 100 4.33 -17.50 20.44
C ALA A 100 4.10 -16.09 20.99
N GLN A 101 4.95 -15.14 20.59
CA GLN A 101 4.88 -13.74 21.02
C GLN A 101 4.31 -12.80 19.95
N SER A 102 3.90 -13.33 18.78
CA SER A 102 3.47 -12.54 17.62
C SER A 102 4.47 -11.45 17.20
N LEU A 103 5.77 -11.77 17.33
CA LEU A 103 6.88 -10.90 17.00
C LEU A 103 7.57 -11.37 15.72
N TYR A 104 8.11 -10.42 14.97
CA TYR A 104 9.13 -10.69 13.97
C TYR A 104 10.30 -9.73 14.16
N PHE A 105 11.50 -10.17 13.84
CA PHE A 105 12.67 -9.31 13.85
C PHE A 105 13.67 -9.69 12.77
N HIS A 106 14.34 -8.68 12.23
CA HIS A 106 15.42 -8.84 11.28
C HIS A 106 16.41 -7.69 11.41
N ARG A 107 17.58 -7.84 10.80
CA ARG A 107 18.62 -6.81 10.79
C ARG A 107 18.14 -5.54 10.06
N GLU A 108 18.35 -4.39 10.66
CA GLU A 108 18.11 -3.06 10.08
C GLU A 108 19.33 -2.18 10.43
N GLY A 109 20.16 -1.89 9.43
CA GLY A 109 21.43 -1.20 9.64
C GLY A 109 22.34 -1.96 10.64
N PRO A 110 22.89 -1.30 11.68
CA PRO A 110 23.70 -1.94 12.71
C PRO A 110 22.87 -2.57 13.85
N GLY A 111 21.53 -2.50 13.78
CA GLY A 111 20.62 -3.00 14.81
C GLY A 111 19.55 -3.94 14.24
N LEU A 112 18.43 -4.01 14.95
CA LEU A 112 17.26 -4.80 14.58
C LEU A 112 16.06 -3.90 14.33
N LEU A 113 15.22 -4.30 13.37
CA LEU A 113 13.82 -3.91 13.31
C LEU A 113 13.00 -5.05 13.91
N THR A 114 12.07 -4.72 14.79
CA THR A 114 11.07 -5.66 15.31
C THR A 114 9.68 -5.10 15.12
N GLY A 115 8.69 -5.97 14.94
CA GLY A 115 7.30 -5.58 14.91
C GLY A 115 6.41 -6.61 15.56
N MET A 116 5.31 -6.13 16.12
CA MET A 116 4.29 -6.95 16.76
C MET A 116 2.95 -6.71 16.06
N SER A 117 2.25 -7.79 15.75
CA SER A 117 0.86 -7.72 15.28
C SER A 117 -0.07 -7.94 16.46
N ASN A 118 -1.04 -7.05 16.66
CA ASN A 118 -2.07 -7.14 17.72
C ASN A 118 -1.51 -7.39 19.15
N PRO A 119 -1.20 -6.35 19.94
CA PRO A 119 -1.17 -6.50 21.39
C PRO A 119 -2.57 -6.89 21.93
#